data_AF-A0A2Z2NVK3-F1
#
_entry.id   AF-A0A2Z2NVK3-F1
#
_cell.length_a   1.000
_cell.length_b   1.000
_cell.length_c   1.000
_cell.angle_alpha   90.00
_cell.angle_beta   90.00
_cell.angle_gamma   90.00
#
_symmetry.space_group_name_H-M   'P 1'
#
loop_
_entity.id
_entity.type
_entity.pdbx_description
1 polymer ?
#
loop_
_entity_poly.entity_id
_entity_poly.type
_entity_poly.pdbx_seq_one_letter_code
_entity_poly.pdbx_strand_id
1 'polypeptide(L)'
;MSLDNILLRLTEPLESREDALVLGRMGFLEWLVSVPDEGDFTQQAELAHERAAPLKLSVPAISVFCDLLLEAALNTTGSEERSGRKNSRINRRTGAPRRRTLH
;
A
#
# COMPACT_ATOMS: atom_id res chain seq x y z
N MET A 1 -12.35 -1.59 -5.70
CA MET A 1 -13.52 -1.04 -4.97
C MET A 1 -13.11 0.32 -4.40
N SER A 2 -13.97 1.35 -4.44
CA SER A 2 -13.61 2.67 -3.86
C SER A 2 -13.50 2.60 -2.34
N LEU A 3 -12.58 3.34 -1.75
CA LEU A 3 -12.40 3.49 -0.31
C LEU A 3 -13.73 3.89 0.39
N ASP A 4 -14.52 4.77 -0.21
CA ASP A 4 -15.79 5.22 0.37
C ASP A 4 -16.80 4.08 0.57
N ASN A 5 -16.86 3.13 -0.38
CA ASN A 5 -17.74 1.97 -0.25
C ASN A 5 -17.26 1.01 0.85
N ILE A 6 -15.94 0.89 1.02
CA ILE A 6 -15.35 0.10 2.08
C ILE A 6 -15.71 0.74 3.42
N LEU A 7 -15.49 2.04 3.59
CA LEU A 7 -15.83 2.75 4.83
C LEU A 7 -17.33 2.65 5.14
N LEU A 8 -18.21 2.83 4.15
CA LEU A 8 -19.64 2.68 4.34
C LEU A 8 -20.00 1.29 4.87
N ARG A 9 -19.43 0.23 4.29
CA ARG A 9 -19.64 -1.15 4.75
C ARG A 9 -19.10 -1.39 6.15
N LEU A 10 -17.93 -0.84 6.49
CA LEU A 10 -17.36 -0.97 7.83
C LEU A 10 -18.20 -0.29 8.92
N THR A 11 -19.07 0.67 8.56
CA THR A 11 -20.00 1.32 9.51
C THR A 11 -21.26 0.52 9.82
N GLU A 12 -21.47 -0.63 9.18
CA GLU A 12 -22.63 -1.47 9.47
C GLU A 12 -22.63 -1.92 10.95
N PRO A 13 -23.81 -1.96 11.61
CA PRO A 13 -23.91 -2.40 12.98
C PRO A 13 -23.50 -3.86 13.11
N LEU A 14 -22.65 -4.16 14.09
CA LEU A 14 -22.11 -5.49 14.35
C LEU A 14 -22.58 -5.99 15.72
N GLU A 15 -22.89 -7.27 15.79
CA GLU A 15 -23.38 -7.93 17.00
C GLU A 15 -22.22 -8.38 17.91
N SER A 16 -21.05 -8.72 17.34
CA SER A 16 -19.87 -9.13 18.08
C SER A 16 -18.61 -8.32 17.71
N ARG A 17 -17.66 -8.28 18.66
CA ARG A 17 -16.30 -7.79 18.43
C ARG A 17 -15.52 -8.68 17.44
N GLU A 18 -15.85 -9.97 17.38
CA GLU A 18 -15.22 -10.91 16.44
C GLU A 18 -15.59 -10.56 14.99
N ASP A 19 -16.85 -10.19 14.76
CA ASP A 19 -17.30 -9.73 13.44
C ASP A 19 -16.60 -8.44 13.03
N ALA A 20 -16.32 -7.55 13.98
CA ALA A 20 -15.56 -6.33 13.71
C ALA A 20 -14.12 -6.62 13.28
N LEU A 21 -13.48 -7.64 13.86
CA LEU A 21 -12.15 -8.09 13.45
C LEU A 21 -12.17 -8.65 12.04
N VAL A 22 -13.15 -9.50 11.73
CA VAL A 22 -13.29 -10.12 10.40
C VAL A 22 -13.59 -9.05 9.35
N LEU A 23 -14.58 -8.19 9.61
CA LEU A 23 -15.01 -7.17 8.68
C LEU A 23 -13.92 -6.11 8.44
N GLY A 24 -13.23 -5.66 9.49
CA GLY A 24 -12.11 -4.72 9.36
C GLY A 24 -10.94 -5.29 8.53
N ARG A 25 -10.61 -6.58 8.72
CA ARG A 25 -9.59 -7.28 7.92
C ARG A 25 -10.02 -7.43 6.46
N MET A 26 -11.28 -7.78 6.21
CA MET A 26 -11.82 -7.88 4.86
C MET A 26 -11.77 -6.53 4.13
N GLY A 27 -12.19 -5.44 4.79
CA GLY A 27 -12.09 -4.10 4.23
C GLY A 27 -10.65 -3.71 3.89
N PHE A 28 -9.68 -4.10 4.72
CA PHE A 28 -8.26 -3.89 4.43
C PHE A 28 -7.79 -4.66 3.20
N LEU A 29 -8.17 -5.92 3.05
CA LEU A 29 -7.81 -6.72 1.86
C LEU A 29 -8.48 -6.18 0.59
N GLU A 30 -9.76 -5.78 0.66
CA GLU A 30 -10.49 -5.18 -0.45
C GLU A 30 -9.86 -3.85 -0.88
N TRP A 31 -9.38 -3.06 0.09
CA TRP A 31 -8.63 -1.83 -0.17
C TRP A 31 -7.27 -2.15 -0.79
N LEU A 32 -6.53 -3.11 -0.24
CA LEU A 32 -5.19 -3.49 -0.72
C LEU A 32 -5.21 -3.91 -2.20
N VAL A 33 -6.23 -4.67 -2.60
CA VAL A 33 -6.43 -5.09 -4.00
C VAL A 33 -6.86 -3.93 -4.91
N SER A 34 -7.38 -2.83 -4.34
CA SER A 34 -7.76 -1.64 -5.10
C SER A 34 -6.67 -0.58 -5.22
N VAL A 35 -5.59 -0.67 -4.45
CA VAL A 35 -4.45 0.25 -4.53
C VAL A 35 -3.68 0.03 -5.84
N PRO A 36 -3.37 1.10 -6.60
CA PRO A 36 -2.57 0.99 -7.81
C PRO A 36 -1.10 0.66 -7.51
N ASP A 37 -0.51 -0.25 -8.31
CA ASP A 37 0.87 -0.75 -8.15
C ASP A 37 1.94 0.34 -8.36
N GLU A 38 1.61 1.40 -9.10
CA GLU A 38 2.54 2.50 -9.46
C GLU A 38 2.53 3.67 -8.44
N GLY A 39 1.75 3.58 -7.37
CA GLY A 39 1.61 4.63 -6.36
C GLY A 39 2.50 4.43 -5.13
N ASP A 40 2.79 5.52 -4.41
CA ASP A 40 3.41 5.44 -3.08
C ASP A 40 2.42 4.78 -2.11
N PHE A 41 2.66 3.51 -1.79
CA PHE A 41 1.81 2.72 -0.92
C PHE A 41 1.62 3.38 0.45
N THR A 42 2.69 3.98 1.00
CA THR A 42 2.66 4.65 2.30
C THR A 42 1.71 5.83 2.26
N GLN A 43 1.82 6.67 1.21
CA GLN A 43 0.92 7.81 1.01
C GLN A 43 -0.54 7.37 0.84
N GLN A 44 -0.80 6.27 0.13
CA GLN A 44 -2.15 5.74 -0.03
C GLN A 44 -2.71 5.23 1.31
N ALA A 45 -1.89 4.57 2.13
CA ALA A 45 -2.28 4.10 3.45
C ALA A 45 -2.58 5.27 4.41
N GLU A 46 -1.77 6.32 4.38
CA GLU A 46 -1.98 7.55 5.15
C GLU A 46 -3.30 8.23 4.76
N LEU A 47 -3.55 8.42 3.46
CA LEU A 47 -4.79 9.02 2.96
C LEU A 47 -6.04 8.19 3.35
N ALA A 48 -5.93 6.86 3.30
CA ALA A 48 -7.01 5.98 3.74
C ALA A 48 -7.25 6.09 5.25
N HIS A 49 -6.18 6.18 6.03
CA HIS A 49 -6.24 6.34 7.49
C HIS A 49 -6.86 7.70 7.87
N GLU A 50 -6.45 8.80 7.24
CA GLU A 50 -7.00 10.14 7.51
C GLU A 50 -8.52 10.19 7.29
N ARG A 51 -9.03 9.49 6.27
CA ARG A 51 -10.47 9.40 6.00
C ARG A 51 -11.22 8.53 7.00
N ALA A 52 -10.59 7.47 7.48
CA ALA A 52 -11.19 6.52 8.41
C ALA A 52 -11.09 6.97 9.88
N ALA A 53 -10.07 7.77 10.22
CA ALA A 53 -9.76 8.22 11.58
C ALA A 53 -10.93 8.86 12.35
N PRO A 54 -11.80 9.70 11.74
CA PRO A 54 -12.93 10.29 12.45
C PRO A 54 -13.92 9.26 13.00
N LEU A 55 -14.00 8.08 12.37
CA LEU A 55 -14.95 7.03 12.72
C LEU A 55 -14.33 5.94 13.62
N LYS A 56 -13.00 5.96 13.81
CA LYS A 56 -12.24 4.96 14.57
C LYS A 56 -12.77 4.73 15.98
N LEU A 57 -13.19 5.79 16.68
CA LEU A 57 -13.66 5.71 18.07
C LEU A 57 -15.07 5.13 18.19
N SER A 58 -15.89 5.30 17.15
CA SER A 58 -17.31 4.92 17.19
C SER A 58 -17.58 3.57 16.53
N VAL A 59 -16.70 3.13 15.64
CA VAL A 59 -16.91 1.96 14.78
C VAL A 59 -15.77 0.96 14.94
N PRO A 60 -15.99 -0.17 15.65
CA PRO A 60 -14.93 -1.13 15.95
C PRO A 60 -14.23 -1.70 14.72
N ALA A 61 -14.95 -1.98 13.63
CA ALA A 61 -14.37 -2.50 12.39
C ALA A 61 -13.44 -1.49 11.71
N ILE A 62 -13.78 -0.20 11.79
CA ILE A 62 -12.92 0.88 11.30
C ILE A 62 -11.66 1.00 12.14
N SER A 63 -11.74 0.79 13.46
CA SER A 63 -10.51 0.75 14.27
C SER A 63 -9.55 -0.33 13.81
N VAL A 64 -10.05 -1.55 13.57
CA VAL A 64 -9.23 -2.67 13.06
C VAL A 64 -8.64 -2.33 11.69
N PHE A 65 -9.43 -1.76 10.79
CA PHE A 65 -8.97 -1.31 9.48
C PHE A 65 -7.85 -0.26 9.59
N CYS A 66 -8.03 0.76 10.43
CA CYS A 66 -7.00 1.79 10.67
C CYS A 66 -5.71 1.21 11.24
N ASP A 67 -5.80 0.25 12.17
CA ASP A 67 -4.61 -0.37 12.77
C ASP A 67 -3.82 -1.15 11.69
N LEU A 68 -4.50 -1.87 10.80
CA LEU A 68 -3.87 -2.59 9.68
C LEU A 68 -3.20 -1.65 8.67
N LEU A 69 -3.80 -0.49 8.38
CA LEU A 69 -3.18 0.53 7.51
C LEU A 69 -1.86 1.04 8.09
N LEU A 70 -1.82 1.34 9.39
CA LEU A 70 -0.61 1.79 10.08
C LEU A 70 0.46 0.70 10.10
N GLU A 71 0.07 -0.55 10.41
CA GLU A 71 0.99 -1.69 10.37
C GLU A 71 1.58 -1.89 8.96
N ALA A 72 0.77 -1.80 7.92
CA ALA A 72 1.21 -1.98 6.54
C ALA A 72 2.16 -0.85 6.08
N ALA A 73 1.87 0.40 6.45
CA ALA A 73 2.72 1.55 6.17
C ALA A 73 4.11 1.39 6.80
N LEU A 74 4.17 1.00 8.09
CA LEU A 74 5.42 0.79 8.81
C LEU A 74 6.28 -0.33 8.21
N ASN A 75 5.66 -1.42 7.77
CA ASN A 75 6.36 -2.57 7.19
C ASN A 75 6.89 -2.32 5.76
N THR A 76 6.26 -1.40 5.01
CA THR A 76 6.71 -1.00 3.67
C THR A 76 8.00 -0.20 3.75
N THR A 77 8.08 0.79 4.65
CA THR A 77 9.27 1.63 4.83
C THR A 77 10.51 0.82 5.27
N GLY A 78 10.32 -0.25 6.05
CA GLY A 78 11.41 -1.14 6.48
C GLY A 78 12.03 -2.01 5.38
N SER A 79 11.36 -2.15 4.23
CA SER A 79 11.80 -3.04 3.14
C SER A 79 12.62 -2.32 2.05
N GLU A 80 12.47 -1.00 1.89
CA GLU A 80 13.23 -0.23 0.90
C GLU A 80 14.70 0.01 1.30
N GLU A 81 15.04 -0.03 2.59
CA GLU A 81 16.46 0.07 3.03
C GLU A 81 17.30 -1.17 2.67
N ARG A 82 16.68 -2.28 2.22
CA ARG A 82 17.41 -3.42 1.62
C ARG A 82 17.50 -3.36 0.09
N SER A 83 16.79 -2.45 -0.57
CA SER A 83 16.85 -2.26 -2.03
C SER A 83 17.80 -1.12 -2.42
N GLY A 84 18.98 -1.10 -1.80
CA GLY A 84 20.14 -0.32 -2.25
C GLY A 84 20.74 -0.81 -3.58
N ARG A 85 20.02 -1.57 -4.41
CA ARG A 85 20.41 -1.80 -5.82
C ARG A 85 19.84 -0.67 -6.65
N LYS A 86 20.48 0.49 -6.51
CA LYS A 86 20.44 1.58 -7.48
C LYS A 86 20.50 0.97 -8.88
N ASN A 87 19.44 1.22 -9.62
CA ASN A 87 19.36 1.16 -11.08
C ASN A 87 20.75 1.39 -11.69
N SER A 88 21.46 0.31 -12.02
CA SER A 88 22.61 0.39 -12.91
C SER A 88 22.03 0.69 -14.27
N ARG A 89 21.88 1.98 -14.56
CA ARG A 89 21.68 2.51 -15.90
C ARG A 89 22.83 1.95 -16.72
N ILE A 90 22.58 0.85 -17.43
CA ILE A 90 23.44 0.34 -18.49
C ILE A 90 23.37 1.38 -19.61
N ASN A 91 24.10 2.46 -19.41
CA ASN A 91 24.45 3.42 -20.43
C ASN A 91 25.51 2.76 -21.30
N ARG A 92 25.12 1.81 -22.16
CA ARG A 92 25.96 1.36 -23.29
C ARG A 92 25.97 2.45 -24.35
N ARG A 93 26.58 3.58 -24.00
CA ARG A 93 27.05 4.57 -24.97
C ARG A 93 28.36 4.05 -25.57
N THR A 94 28.25 3.71 -26.85
CA THR A 94 29.24 4.02 -27.89
C THR A 94 30.70 3.66 -27.61
N GLY A 95 31.12 2.51 -28.15
CA GLY A 95 32.52 2.17 -28.36
C GLY A 95 32.68 1.41 -29.67
N ALA A 96 32.71 2.12 -30.79
CA ALA A 96 33.07 1.55 -32.08
C ALA A 96 34.53 1.06 -32.03
N PRO A 97 34.85 -0.20 -32.36
CA PRO A 97 36.21 -0.55 -32.72
C PRO A 97 36.43 -0.17 -34.19
N ARG A 98 37.31 0.81 -34.38
CA ARG A 98 37.90 1.21 -35.64
C ARG A 98 38.36 0.00 -36.46
N ARG A 99 38.05 0.03 -37.75
CA ARG A 99 38.76 -0.66 -38.85
C ARG A 99 40.27 -0.70 -38.60
N ARG A 100 40.89 -1.86 -38.82
CA ARG A 100 42.25 -1.95 -39.37
C ARG A 100 42.28 -3.00 -40.48
N THR A 101 42.57 -2.49 -41.67
CA THR A 101 42.87 -3.14 -42.95
C THR A 101 44.24 -3.84 -42.93
N LEU A 102 44.29 -4.97 -43.66
CA LEU A 102 45.36 -5.51 -44.52
C LEU A 102 46.83 -5.42 -44.07
N HIS A 103 47.49 -6.58 -43.97
CA HIS A 103 48.53 -6.99 -44.91
C HIS A 103 48.73 -8.51 -44.89
#